data_AF-A0A954MA20-F1
#
_entry.id   AF-A0A954MA20-F1
#
_cell.length_a   1.000
_cell.length_b   1.000
_cell.length_c   1.000
_cell.angle_alpha   90.00
_cell.angle_beta   90.00
_cell.angle_gamma   90.00
#
_symmetry.space_group_name_H-M   'P 1'
#
loop_
_entity.id
_entity.type
_entity.pdbx_description
1 polymer ?
#
loop_
_entity_poly.entity_id
_entity_poly.type
_entity_poly.pdbx_seq_one_letter_code
_entity_poly.pdbx_strand_id
1 'polypeptide(L)'
;MASEGTAPSAPPQGVIAPAATPPEPSADPNQPPREIPFASQPYRVLVDIGISAPIGQSSLFRQSLQVELDESVQRMFGRMWQTEFQQSQLLIPADVARLQRIQVDEVLPRFPEQDVDKVFFLNIAFNGVYTEVACREYDTRVQELTPIRAARSYDLRAVPSVATVLMRDSFRPVVMFSRSFEDEDGRSMMELQVQAGEIIPPDSSAQQVIEGDVLRPFIRSMERRDPTKLRHLQVLPLSYIRIMAVDREVSRGLVEGVFVSHMAVSPFGGKGRRLQHIALRQRPTADHSRVRLVLQSRPDKPLIAHRMALAYQLGYKDEEDGPQTQLVSDRNGEVVIERRENHPTFWIRVYSGASLLARVPYAPGLLPFDTIALPDDSIRLRVEGELQLLQDELIDAIAVREVLIARASRAAEKGDVTQVNDLLKQYSAVPSRDEFVARISNIQIPAAKEAAARGLSDRRIVQACKALQDTVQTFFTDEKRTERQAEMEKIRSLAEQNEGRTESAN
;
A
#
# COMPACT_ATOMS: atom_id res chain seq x y z
N MET A 1 94.63 48.19 -22.90
CA MET A 1 93.94 47.11 -23.65
C MET A 1 92.83 46.57 -22.76
N ALA A 2 91.58 46.64 -23.25
CA ALA A 2 90.32 45.99 -22.79
C ALA A 2 89.92 46.17 -21.30
N SER A 3 88.94 47.04 -20.98
CA SER A 3 87.48 46.74 -20.77
C SER A 3 87.24 45.85 -19.53
N GLU A 4 86.42 46.17 -18.53
CA GLU A 4 85.00 46.53 -18.43
C GLU A 4 84.80 47.20 -17.03
N GLY A 5 83.81 48.02 -16.68
CA GLY A 5 82.38 48.02 -16.98
C GLY A 5 81.58 48.18 -15.66
N THR A 6 81.60 49.41 -15.13
CA THR A 6 80.62 50.17 -14.32
C THR A 6 79.61 49.50 -13.35
N ALA A 7 79.59 50.06 -12.13
CA ALA A 7 78.43 50.55 -11.34
C ALA A 7 77.65 49.67 -10.33
N PRO A 8 77.04 50.30 -9.29
CA PRO A 8 76.95 49.73 -7.94
C PRO A 8 75.53 49.61 -7.32
N SER A 9 75.50 48.85 -6.21
CA SER A 9 74.66 48.91 -4.98
C SER A 9 73.15 49.22 -5.04
N ALA A 10 72.35 48.30 -4.48
CA ALA A 10 71.00 48.55 -3.97
C ALA A 10 70.89 48.17 -2.47
N PRO A 11 70.25 49.00 -1.62
CA PRO A 11 69.96 48.71 -0.20
C PRO A 11 68.55 48.07 0.00
N PRO A 12 68.15 47.70 1.23
CA PRO A 12 67.33 46.51 1.52
C PRO A 12 65.81 46.72 1.47
N GLN A 13 65.11 45.59 1.38
CA GLN A 13 63.66 45.42 1.24
C GLN A 13 62.90 45.96 2.47
N GLY A 14 61.95 46.87 2.20
CA GLY A 14 60.96 47.37 3.15
C GLY A 14 59.70 46.50 3.21
N VAL A 15 59.17 46.39 4.43
CA VAL A 15 57.96 45.67 4.85
C VAL A 15 56.71 46.22 4.14
N ILE A 16 55.90 45.34 3.55
CA ILE A 16 54.57 45.65 3.00
C ILE A 16 53.50 45.22 4.02
N ALA A 17 52.68 46.17 4.46
CA ALA A 17 51.49 45.95 5.28
C ALA A 17 50.35 45.31 4.46
N PRO A 18 49.48 44.46 5.07
CA PRO A 18 48.36 43.85 4.36
C PRO A 18 47.25 44.88 4.07
N ALA A 19 46.78 44.87 2.82
CA ALA A 19 45.68 45.71 2.33
C ALA A 19 44.34 45.32 2.99
N ALA A 20 43.58 46.34 3.39
CA ALA A 20 42.23 46.21 3.94
C ALA A 20 41.26 45.63 2.90
N THR A 21 40.51 44.60 3.30
CA THR A 21 39.38 44.04 2.55
C THR A 21 38.25 45.08 2.45
N PRO A 22 37.63 45.28 1.27
CA PRO A 22 36.47 46.16 1.15
C PRO A 22 35.27 45.60 1.94
N PRO A 23 34.43 46.45 2.56
CA PRO A 23 33.23 45.98 3.25
C PRO A 23 32.25 45.36 2.26
N GLU A 24 31.61 44.26 2.67
CA GLU A 24 30.54 43.60 1.94
C GLU A 24 29.41 44.59 1.58
N PRO A 25 28.83 44.52 0.37
CA PRO A 25 27.74 45.39 -0.03
C PRO A 25 26.50 45.09 0.82
N SER A 26 26.03 46.12 1.53
CA SER A 26 24.77 46.13 2.28
C SER A 26 23.61 45.65 1.41
N ALA A 27 22.89 44.62 1.88
CA ALA A 27 21.72 44.06 1.23
C ALA A 27 20.63 45.13 1.03
N ASP A 28 20.18 45.26 -0.21
CA ASP A 28 19.08 46.14 -0.62
C ASP A 28 17.75 45.67 0.04
N PRO A 29 17.09 46.50 0.87
CA PRO A 29 15.87 46.13 1.60
C PRO A 29 14.63 45.91 0.70
N ASN A 30 14.76 46.12 -0.62
CA ASN A 30 13.69 45.93 -1.59
C ASN A 30 13.75 44.60 -2.38
N GLN A 31 14.72 43.72 -2.09
CA GLN A 31 14.69 42.37 -2.65
C GLN A 31 13.72 41.50 -1.84
N PRO A 32 12.79 40.77 -2.48
CA PRO A 32 11.98 39.78 -1.77
C PRO A 32 12.93 38.80 -1.06
N PRO A 33 12.61 38.35 0.17
CA PRO A 33 13.46 37.46 0.92
C PRO A 33 13.86 36.28 0.04
N ARG A 34 15.17 35.98 -0.06
CA ARG A 34 15.63 34.80 -0.78
C ARG A 34 14.95 33.58 -0.17
N GLU A 35 14.03 32.95 -0.91
CA GLU A 35 13.39 31.71 -0.48
C GLU A 35 14.48 30.65 -0.30
N ILE A 36 14.64 30.15 0.92
CA ILE A 36 15.60 29.10 1.25
C ILE A 36 15.13 27.82 0.52
N PRO A 37 16.01 27.13 -0.23
CA PRO A 37 15.65 25.87 -0.88
C PRO A 37 15.11 24.86 0.14
N PHE A 38 14.13 24.05 -0.27
CA PHE A 38 13.48 23.09 0.64
C PHE A 38 14.48 22.16 1.35
N ALA A 39 15.51 21.69 0.63
CA ALA A 39 16.56 20.84 1.21
C ALA A 39 17.46 21.56 2.24
N SER A 40 17.58 22.89 2.19
CA SER A 40 18.35 23.68 3.15
C SER A 40 17.47 24.29 4.24
N GLN A 41 16.15 24.15 4.15
CA GLN A 41 15.19 24.73 5.10
C GLN A 41 15.09 23.84 6.35
N PRO A 42 15.52 24.31 7.54
CA PRO A 42 15.36 23.56 8.78
C PRO A 42 13.89 23.41 9.17
N TYR A 43 13.59 22.45 10.04
CA TYR A 43 12.24 22.32 10.61
C TYR A 43 12.04 23.33 11.72
N ARG A 44 10.91 24.03 11.71
CA ARG A 44 10.44 24.80 12.87
C ARG A 44 9.69 23.85 13.79
N VAL A 45 10.27 23.58 14.95
CA VAL A 45 9.80 22.55 15.87
C VAL A 45 9.41 23.19 17.20
N LEU A 46 8.18 22.94 17.64
CA LEU A 46 7.73 23.32 18.98
C LEU A 46 7.64 22.06 19.85
N VAL A 47 8.25 22.09 21.03
CA VAL A 47 8.11 21.04 22.04
C VAL A 47 7.21 21.59 23.16
N ASP A 48 5.99 21.07 23.20
CA ASP A 48 4.98 21.41 24.21
C ASP A 48 5.07 20.40 25.36
N ILE A 49 5.54 20.84 26.53
CA ILE A 49 5.91 19.94 27.63
C ILE A 49 4.86 19.96 28.75
N GLY A 50 4.31 18.79 29.08
CA GLY A 50 3.55 18.55 30.32
C GLY A 50 4.41 17.84 31.37
N ILE A 51 4.50 18.40 32.58
CA ILE A 51 5.27 17.82 33.69
C ILE A 51 4.36 17.59 34.90
N SER A 52 4.23 16.34 35.36
CA SER A 52 3.49 16.03 36.59
C SER A 52 4.42 16.19 37.80
N ALA A 53 4.56 17.40 38.33
CA ALA A 53 5.47 17.60 39.47
C ALA A 53 4.97 16.86 40.73
N PRO A 54 5.82 16.10 41.44
CA PRO A 54 5.59 15.76 42.84
C PRO A 54 5.43 17.03 43.68
N ILE A 55 4.62 16.96 44.74
CA ILE A 55 4.46 18.06 45.71
C ILE A 55 5.86 18.48 46.22
N GLY A 56 6.24 19.75 46.02
CA GLY A 56 7.50 20.31 46.50
C GLY A 56 8.63 20.45 45.47
N GLN A 57 8.47 20.00 44.22
CA GLN A 57 9.44 20.31 43.17
C GLN A 57 9.26 21.74 42.64
N SER A 58 10.34 22.53 42.74
CA SER A 58 10.39 23.96 42.44
C SER A 58 10.36 24.25 40.94
N SER A 59 10.02 25.50 40.59
CA SER A 59 10.18 26.06 39.24
C SER A 59 11.59 25.86 38.67
N LEU A 60 12.62 25.80 39.53
CA LEU A 60 14.01 25.56 39.14
C LEU A 60 14.20 24.17 38.52
N PHE A 61 13.57 23.13 39.05
CA PHE A 61 13.68 21.79 38.46
C PHE A 61 13.14 21.76 37.03
N ARG A 62 11.99 22.41 36.79
CA ARG A 62 11.40 22.50 35.45
C ARG A 62 12.31 23.25 34.48
N GLN A 63 12.95 24.34 34.94
CA GLN A 63 13.89 25.10 34.14
C GLN A 63 15.14 24.28 33.81
N SER A 64 15.75 23.62 34.80
CA SER A 64 16.91 22.74 34.57
C SER A 64 16.59 21.61 33.59
N LEU A 65 15.45 20.95 33.75
CA LEU A 65 15.01 19.89 32.85
C LEU A 65 14.82 20.40 31.41
N GLN A 66 14.25 21.60 31.25
CA GLN A 66 14.08 22.21 29.93
C GLN A 66 15.41 22.57 29.26
N VAL A 67 16.40 23.08 30.03
CA VAL A 67 17.75 23.35 29.53
C VAL A 67 18.43 22.05 29.09
N GLU A 68 18.40 21.00 29.92
CA GLU A 68 18.99 19.69 29.57
C GLU A 68 18.31 19.05 28.35
N LEU A 69 17.00 19.24 28.19
CA LEU A 69 16.24 18.81 27.01
C LEU A 69 16.68 19.55 25.75
N ASP A 70 16.81 20.88 25.81
CA ASP A 70 17.28 21.68 24.69
C ASP A 70 18.70 21.27 24.27
N GLU A 71 19.64 21.16 25.23
CA GLU A 71 20.98 20.67 24.95
C GLU A 71 20.98 19.27 24.33
N SER A 72 20.09 18.38 24.76
CA SER A 72 19.97 17.03 24.21
C SER A 72 19.41 17.04 22.79
N VAL A 73 18.43 17.89 22.49
CA VAL A 73 17.90 18.10 21.14
C VAL A 73 18.96 18.70 20.22
N GLN A 74 19.71 19.71 20.68
CA GLN A 74 20.78 20.33 19.90
C GLN A 74 21.91 19.35 19.60
N ARG A 75 22.28 18.48 20.56
CA ARG A 75 23.26 17.40 20.32
C ARG A 75 22.78 16.36 19.30
N MET A 76 21.46 16.11 19.21
CA MET A 76 20.93 15.10 18.30
C MET A 76 20.67 15.65 16.90
N PHE A 77 19.98 16.79 16.80
CA PHE A 77 19.48 17.34 15.53
C PHE A 77 20.25 18.57 15.06
N GLY A 78 20.87 19.31 15.98
CA GLY A 78 21.60 20.55 15.68
C GLY A 78 20.77 21.51 14.84
N ARG A 79 21.38 22.06 13.78
CA ARG A 79 20.75 23.05 12.89
C ARG A 79 19.58 22.50 12.08
N MET A 80 19.37 21.19 12.05
CA MET A 80 18.24 20.59 11.32
C MET A 80 16.90 21.03 11.92
N TRP A 81 16.87 21.28 13.24
CA TRP A 81 15.69 21.76 13.97
C TRP A 81 15.94 23.14 14.56
N GLN A 82 15.05 24.07 14.24
CA GLN A 82 14.86 25.31 14.99
C GLN A 82 13.81 25.02 16.07
N THR A 83 14.29 24.72 17.27
CA THR A 83 13.43 24.21 18.35
C THR A 83 13.04 25.33 19.32
N GLU A 84 11.75 25.40 19.63
CA GLU A 84 11.21 26.21 20.73
C GLU A 84 10.59 25.29 21.78
N PHE A 85 10.75 25.63 23.06
CA PHE A 85 10.21 24.86 24.18
C PHE A 85 9.20 25.71 24.95
N GLN A 86 8.02 25.15 25.20
CA GLN A 86 7.00 25.79 26.02
C GLN A 86 6.39 24.82 27.04
N GLN A 87 5.86 25.39 28.12
CA GLN A 87 5.10 24.64 29.12
C GLN A 87 3.64 24.53 28.66
N SER A 88 3.15 23.30 28.60
CA SER A 88 1.83 23.02 28.06
C SER A 88 0.73 23.32 29.06
N GLN A 89 -0.31 24.00 28.58
CA GLN A 89 -1.60 24.07 29.26
C GLN A 89 -2.52 22.90 28.85
N LEU A 90 -2.20 22.22 27.75
CA LEU A 90 -3.02 21.14 27.18
C LEU A 90 -2.75 19.81 27.84
N LEU A 91 -1.52 19.61 28.29
CA LEU A 91 -1.02 18.37 28.84
C LEU A 91 -1.18 18.30 30.36
N ILE A 92 -2.28 18.84 30.89
CA ILE A 92 -2.61 18.80 32.32
C ILE A 92 -3.87 17.93 32.51
N PRO A 93 -3.83 16.85 33.32
CA PRO A 93 -2.64 16.28 33.95
C PRO A 93 -1.66 15.69 32.92
N ALA A 94 -0.37 15.69 33.26
CA ALA A 94 0.70 15.24 32.37
C ALA A 94 0.86 13.71 32.42
N ASP A 95 -0.16 12.99 31.96
CA ASP A 95 -0.20 11.53 31.88
C ASP A 95 -0.43 11.04 30.44
N VAL A 96 -0.17 9.75 30.19
CA VAL A 96 -0.36 9.15 28.85
C VAL A 96 -1.83 9.23 28.39
N ALA A 97 -2.77 9.10 29.33
CA ALA A 97 -4.20 9.15 29.05
C ALA A 97 -4.65 10.52 28.52
N ARG A 98 -3.98 11.62 28.91
CA ARG A 98 -4.25 12.94 28.39
C ARG A 98 -3.75 13.08 26.96
N LEU A 99 -2.54 12.57 26.64
CA LEU A 99 -2.03 12.54 25.26
C LEU A 99 -2.98 11.78 24.32
N GLN A 100 -3.56 10.67 24.78
CA GLN A 100 -4.52 9.87 23.99
C GLN A 100 -5.80 10.64 23.66
N ARG A 101 -6.22 11.55 24.55
CA ARG A 101 -7.45 12.32 24.38
C ARG A 101 -7.30 13.51 23.44
N ILE A 102 -6.08 13.98 23.17
CA ILE A 102 -5.82 15.08 22.24
C ILE A 102 -6.25 14.68 20.83
N GLN A 103 -7.14 15.48 20.25
CA GLN A 103 -7.65 15.36 18.89
C GLN A 103 -7.07 16.46 17.99
N VAL A 104 -7.02 16.21 16.68
CA VAL A 104 -6.49 17.16 15.69
C VAL A 104 -7.25 18.49 15.74
N ASP A 105 -8.59 18.46 15.88
CA ASP A 105 -9.43 19.66 15.89
C ASP A 105 -9.11 20.62 17.06
N GLU A 106 -8.59 20.11 18.17
CA GLU A 106 -8.16 20.92 19.32
C GLU A 106 -6.78 21.56 19.10
N VAL A 107 -5.94 20.92 18.28
CA VAL A 107 -4.54 21.28 18.06
C VAL A 107 -4.38 22.23 16.88
N LEU A 108 -5.12 21.98 15.79
CA LEU A 108 -5.07 22.73 14.54
C LEU A 108 -5.16 24.26 14.71
N PRO A 109 -6.12 24.83 15.48
CA PRO A 109 -6.22 26.29 15.62
C PRO A 109 -5.11 26.91 16.49
N ARG A 110 -4.42 26.11 17.31
CA ARG A 110 -3.38 26.59 18.23
C ARG A 110 -2.00 26.64 17.58
N PHE A 111 -1.76 25.75 16.62
CA PHE A 111 -0.46 25.58 15.98
C PHE A 111 -0.61 25.63 14.46
N PRO A 112 -0.74 26.85 13.90
CA PRO A 112 -0.87 27.01 12.46
C PRO A 112 0.46 26.71 11.74
N GLU A 113 0.37 26.18 10.51
CA GLU A 113 1.54 25.81 9.68
C GLU A 113 2.48 26.99 9.39
N GLN A 114 1.95 28.22 9.40
CA GLN A 114 2.74 29.43 9.19
C GLN A 114 3.77 29.66 10.30
N ASP A 115 3.55 29.12 11.49
CA ASP A 115 4.41 29.36 12.65
C ASP A 115 5.32 28.16 12.91
N VAL A 116 4.77 26.95 12.80
CA VAL A 116 5.46 25.71 13.18
C VAL A 116 5.22 24.60 12.16
N ASP A 117 6.26 23.82 11.84
CA ASP A 117 6.15 22.66 10.95
C ASP A 117 5.77 21.39 11.75
N LYS A 118 6.33 21.23 12.96
CA LYS A 118 6.14 20.06 13.82
C LYS A 118 5.91 20.47 15.28
N VAL A 119 4.92 19.88 15.93
CA VAL A 119 4.72 20.02 17.38
C VAL A 119 4.92 18.66 18.04
N PHE A 120 5.80 18.59 19.04
CA PHE A 120 5.96 17.41 19.87
C PHE A 120 5.26 17.62 21.20
N PHE A 121 4.26 16.78 21.51
CA PHE A 121 3.62 16.77 22.82
C PHE A 121 4.38 15.80 23.72
N LEU A 122 5.11 16.33 24.69
CA LEU A 122 5.98 15.56 25.58
C LEU A 122 5.43 15.56 27.01
N ASN A 123 5.02 14.39 27.50
CA ASN A 123 4.63 14.19 28.89
C ASN A 123 5.75 13.56 29.70
N ILE A 124 6.00 14.12 30.88
CA ILE A 124 6.94 13.61 31.87
C ILE A 124 6.18 13.42 33.17
N ALA A 125 5.84 12.16 33.46
CA ALA A 125 5.03 11.76 34.59
C ALA A 125 5.87 11.08 35.67
N PHE A 126 5.79 11.55 36.92
CA PHE A 126 6.56 11.01 38.05
C PHE A 126 5.68 10.05 38.86
N ASN A 127 5.99 8.75 38.79
CA ASN A 127 5.21 7.69 39.44
C ASN A 127 5.90 7.14 40.71
N GLY A 128 6.66 7.99 41.41
CA GLY A 128 7.42 7.64 42.61
C GLY A 128 8.70 6.85 42.33
N VAL A 129 8.58 5.62 41.83
CA VAL A 129 9.73 4.71 41.60
C VAL A 129 10.35 4.90 40.22
N TYR A 130 9.55 5.31 39.24
CA TYR A 130 10.01 5.56 37.88
C TYR A 130 9.37 6.84 37.33
N THR A 131 10.00 7.39 36.30
CA THR A 131 9.47 8.45 35.47
C THR A 131 9.00 7.85 34.16
N GLU A 132 7.75 8.11 33.80
CA GLU A 132 7.19 7.75 32.50
C GLU A 132 7.29 8.95 31.57
N VAL A 133 7.96 8.76 30.45
CA VAL A 133 8.12 9.78 29.40
C VAL A 133 7.31 9.31 28.20
N ALA A 134 6.41 10.16 27.70
CA ALA A 134 5.58 9.84 26.54
C ALA A 134 5.58 10.98 25.54
N CYS A 135 5.60 10.65 24.26
CA CYS A 135 5.73 11.60 23.17
C CYS A 135 4.83 11.21 21.99
N ARG A 136 4.29 12.21 21.31
CA ARG A 136 3.71 12.07 19.96
C ARG A 136 3.95 13.35 19.16
N GLU A 137 4.11 13.21 17.85
CA GLU A 137 4.26 14.31 16.91
C GLU A 137 2.88 14.72 16.36
N TYR A 138 2.68 16.02 16.18
CA TYR A 138 1.72 16.61 15.27
C TYR A 138 2.45 17.26 14.09
N ASP A 139 2.07 16.88 12.88
CA ASP A 139 2.55 17.53 11.65
C ASP A 139 1.50 18.52 11.15
N THR A 140 1.86 19.79 11.03
CA THR A 140 0.93 20.86 10.61
C THR A 140 0.58 20.80 9.13
N ARG A 141 1.46 20.26 8.27
CA ARG A 141 1.28 20.19 6.81
C ARG A 141 0.28 19.12 6.41
N VAL A 142 0.29 17.97 7.10
CA VAL A 142 -0.69 16.88 6.89
C VAL A 142 -1.78 16.83 7.96
N GLN A 143 -1.73 17.67 8.98
CA GLN A 143 -2.73 17.76 10.04
C GLN A 143 -2.99 16.40 10.72
N GLU A 144 -1.91 15.62 10.95
CA GLU A 144 -2.00 14.29 11.56
C GLU A 144 -1.16 14.20 12.82
N LEU A 145 -1.72 13.55 13.83
CA LEU A 145 -1.00 13.14 15.03
C LEU A 145 -0.47 11.72 14.89
N THR A 146 0.75 11.47 15.35
CA THR A 146 1.30 10.10 15.43
C THR A 146 0.68 9.32 16.58
N PRO A 147 0.84 7.98 16.56
CA PRO A 147 0.70 7.15 17.74
C PRO A 147 1.62 7.63 18.87
N ILE A 148 1.25 7.33 20.11
CA ILE A 148 2.03 7.69 21.29
C ILE A 148 3.13 6.66 21.47
N ARG A 149 4.35 7.16 21.66
CA ARG A 149 5.49 6.35 22.13
C ARG A 149 5.75 6.70 23.58
N ALA A 150 5.98 5.70 24.41
CA ALA A 150 6.28 5.89 25.82
C ALA A 150 7.44 5.00 26.28
N ALA A 151 8.23 5.50 27.22
CA ALA A 151 9.31 4.77 27.85
C ALA A 151 9.33 5.08 29.36
N ARG A 152 9.93 4.17 30.12
CA ARG A 152 10.12 4.34 31.57
C ARG A 152 11.61 4.49 31.86
N SER A 153 11.93 5.43 32.75
CA SER A 153 13.27 5.60 33.30
C SER A 153 13.23 5.52 34.82
N TYR A 154 14.20 4.82 35.40
CA TYR A 154 14.44 4.81 36.85
C TYR A 154 15.49 5.86 37.27
N ASP A 155 16.17 6.48 36.30
CA ASP A 155 17.12 7.57 36.53
C ASP A 155 16.55 8.88 35.98
N LEU A 156 16.45 9.88 36.87
CA LEU A 156 15.99 11.23 36.51
C LEU A 156 16.93 11.93 35.53
N ARG A 157 18.24 11.68 35.63
CA ARG A 157 19.25 12.28 34.74
C ARG A 157 19.16 11.75 33.33
N ALA A 158 18.56 10.58 33.14
CA ALA A 158 18.36 9.98 31.83
C ALA A 158 17.08 10.51 31.13
N VAL A 159 16.19 11.20 31.84
CA VAL A 159 14.90 11.68 31.29
C VAL A 159 15.07 12.54 30.05
N PRO A 160 15.98 13.54 29.99
CA PRO A 160 16.19 14.32 28.76
C PRO A 160 16.57 13.45 27.56
N SER A 161 17.55 12.55 27.75
CA SER A 161 18.00 11.64 26.69
C SER A 161 16.87 10.71 26.22
N VAL A 162 16.09 10.15 27.14
CA VAL A 162 14.93 9.29 26.82
C VAL A 162 13.87 10.08 26.04
N ALA A 163 13.58 11.31 26.45
CA ALA A 163 12.65 12.19 25.74
C ALA A 163 13.12 12.51 24.31
N THR A 164 14.40 12.84 24.13
CA THR A 164 14.98 13.13 22.81
C THR A 164 14.92 11.90 21.90
N VAL A 165 15.22 10.70 22.43
CA VAL A 165 15.07 9.45 21.69
C VAL A 165 13.61 9.20 21.30
N LEU A 166 12.64 9.45 22.18
CA LEU A 166 11.22 9.32 21.84
C LEU A 166 10.75 10.35 20.80
N MET A 167 11.29 11.57 20.81
CA MET A 167 11.05 12.58 19.78
C MET A 167 11.61 12.13 18.43
N ARG A 168 12.84 11.60 18.38
CA ARG A 168 13.41 10.94 17.18
C ARG A 168 12.54 9.78 16.70
N ASP A 169 12.13 8.93 17.64
CA ASP A 169 11.04 7.93 17.62
C ASP A 169 9.83 8.31 16.77
N SER A 170 9.35 9.51 17.03
CA SER A 170 8.08 10.04 16.57
C SER A 170 8.23 10.93 15.34
N PHE A 171 9.45 11.42 15.06
CA PHE A 171 9.73 12.32 13.96
C PHE A 171 9.54 11.66 12.59
N ARG A 172 8.65 12.24 11.79
CA ARG A 172 8.34 11.85 10.41
C ARG A 172 8.84 12.92 9.46
N PRO A 173 10.08 12.82 8.94
CA PRO A 173 10.59 13.79 7.98
C PRO A 173 9.72 13.87 6.72
N VAL A 174 9.65 15.08 6.18
CA VAL A 174 8.85 15.42 4.99
C VAL A 174 9.76 15.42 3.78
N VAL A 175 9.31 14.76 2.73
CA VAL A 175 9.92 14.81 1.40
C VAL A 175 8.93 15.40 0.41
N MET A 176 9.43 16.10 -0.60
CA MET A 176 8.65 16.71 -1.66
C MET A 176 9.05 16.11 -3.00
N PHE A 177 8.06 15.79 -3.83
CA PHE A 177 8.32 15.26 -5.16
C PHE A 177 8.93 16.33 -6.08
N SER A 178 10.01 15.95 -6.77
CA SER A 178 10.71 16.77 -7.76
C SER A 178 10.29 16.41 -9.19
N ARG A 179 10.57 15.16 -9.59
CA ARG A 179 10.31 14.64 -10.94
C ARG A 179 10.21 13.13 -10.96
N SER A 180 9.60 12.61 -12.01
CA SER A 180 9.67 11.18 -12.36
C SER A 180 10.71 10.96 -13.44
N PHE A 181 11.36 9.81 -13.41
CA PHE A 181 12.29 9.34 -14.45
C PHE A 181 12.15 7.83 -14.62
N GLU A 182 12.75 7.28 -15.66
CA GLU A 182 12.83 5.82 -15.86
C GLU A 182 14.25 5.38 -15.54
N ASP A 183 14.37 4.30 -14.77
CA ASP A 183 15.64 3.63 -14.50
C ASP A 183 16.13 2.86 -15.74
N GLU A 184 17.36 2.32 -15.69
CA GLU A 184 17.96 1.48 -16.75
C GLU A 184 17.08 0.27 -17.11
N ASP A 185 16.34 -0.27 -16.13
CA ASP A 185 15.36 -1.35 -16.30
C ASP A 185 14.01 -0.89 -16.88
N GLY A 186 13.84 0.39 -17.23
CA GLY A 186 12.58 0.97 -17.69
C GLY A 186 11.52 1.13 -16.59
N ARG A 187 11.92 1.03 -15.32
CA ARG A 187 11.01 1.20 -14.17
C ARG A 187 10.78 2.68 -13.89
N SER A 188 9.53 3.07 -13.67
CA SER A 188 9.20 4.45 -13.28
C SER A 188 9.65 4.75 -11.85
N MET A 189 10.69 5.57 -11.73
CA MET A 189 11.27 6.06 -10.49
C MET A 189 10.81 7.50 -10.20
N MET A 190 10.96 7.91 -8.95
CA MET A 190 10.69 9.26 -8.48
C MET A 190 11.93 9.83 -7.80
N GLU A 191 12.26 11.07 -8.13
CA GLU A 191 13.20 11.89 -7.40
C GLU A 191 12.45 12.76 -6.40
N LEU A 192 12.89 12.75 -5.14
CA LEU A 192 12.27 13.43 -4.02
C LEU A 192 13.32 14.27 -3.30
N GLN A 193 12.91 15.45 -2.83
CA GLN A 193 13.74 16.34 -2.03
C GLN A 193 13.33 16.26 -0.56
N VAL A 194 14.25 15.93 0.33
CA VAL A 194 14.04 15.87 1.78
C VAL A 194 14.17 17.27 2.37
N GLN A 195 13.19 17.72 3.17
CA GLN A 195 13.34 18.99 3.89
C GLN A 195 14.51 18.91 4.85
N ALA A 196 15.35 19.94 4.90
CA ALA A 196 16.59 19.96 5.67
C ALA A 196 17.60 18.85 5.28
N GLY A 197 17.43 18.19 4.13
CA GLY A 197 18.28 17.09 3.68
C GLY A 197 19.74 17.45 3.39
N GLU A 198 20.05 18.73 3.18
CA GLU A 198 21.43 19.23 3.07
C GLU A 198 22.11 19.40 4.45
N ILE A 199 21.32 19.43 5.52
CA ILE A 199 21.79 19.64 6.90
C ILE A 199 22.04 18.27 7.54
N ILE A 200 23.31 17.93 7.72
CA ILE A 200 23.69 16.68 8.38
C ILE A 200 23.42 16.82 9.89
N PRO A 201 22.56 15.97 10.49
CA PRO A 201 22.35 15.98 11.92
C PRO A 201 23.64 15.57 12.65
N PRO A 202 23.97 16.15 13.81
CA PRO A 202 25.17 15.77 14.56
C PRO A 202 25.17 14.30 15.00
N ASP A 203 24.00 13.74 15.32
CA ASP A 203 23.82 12.33 15.64
C ASP A 203 23.35 11.54 14.41
N SER A 204 24.12 10.51 14.02
CA SER A 204 23.78 9.64 12.89
C SER A 204 22.45 8.90 13.03
N SER A 205 21.98 8.65 14.25
CA SER A 205 20.67 8.01 14.50
C SER A 205 19.50 8.92 14.15
N ALA A 206 19.73 10.23 14.06
CA ALA A 206 18.74 11.23 13.66
C ALA A 206 18.66 11.42 12.13
N GLN A 207 19.32 10.56 11.35
CA GLN A 207 19.18 10.55 9.89
C GLN A 207 17.70 10.51 9.47
N GLN A 208 17.35 11.44 8.59
CA GLN A 208 15.97 11.70 8.21
C GLN A 208 15.39 10.55 7.40
N VAL A 209 16.11 10.11 6.37
CA VAL A 209 15.70 9.06 5.45
C VAL A 209 16.88 8.12 5.19
N ILE A 210 16.61 6.82 5.15
CA ILE A 210 17.53 5.76 4.79
C ILE A 210 16.92 4.87 3.69
N GLU A 211 17.76 4.11 3.01
CA GLU A 211 17.30 3.12 2.03
C GLU A 211 16.37 2.09 2.67
N GLY A 212 15.33 1.70 1.95
CA GLY A 212 14.29 0.81 2.43
C GLY A 212 13.21 1.47 3.29
N ASP A 213 13.35 2.76 3.66
CA ASP A 213 12.27 3.48 4.33
C ASP A 213 11.00 3.51 3.47
N VAL A 214 9.86 3.47 4.15
CA VAL A 214 8.53 3.55 3.53
C VAL A 214 7.91 4.89 3.86
N LEU A 215 7.50 5.62 2.82
CA LEU A 215 6.84 6.91 2.95
C LEU A 215 5.36 6.80 2.59
N ARG A 216 4.53 7.54 3.30
CA ARG A 216 3.11 7.71 2.98
C ARG A 216 2.93 9.00 2.16
N PRO A 217 2.34 8.93 0.96
CA PRO A 217 2.18 10.07 0.10
C PRO A 217 0.88 10.85 0.35
N PHE A 218 0.94 12.16 0.13
CA PHE A 218 -0.15 13.11 0.28
C PHE A 218 -0.12 14.11 -0.88
N ILE A 219 -1.29 14.59 -1.27
CA ILE A 219 -1.45 15.66 -2.25
C ILE A 219 -2.11 16.85 -1.56
N ARG A 220 -1.45 18.00 -1.60
CA ARG A 220 -1.95 19.26 -1.04
C ARG A 220 -2.34 20.18 -2.17
N SER A 221 -3.62 20.55 -2.24
CA SER A 221 -4.07 21.66 -3.06
C SER A 221 -4.05 22.92 -2.22
N MET A 222 -3.24 23.89 -2.63
CA MET A 222 -3.21 25.23 -2.04
C MET A 222 -4.31 26.12 -2.65
N GLU A 223 -4.68 27.19 -1.95
CA GLU A 223 -5.60 28.18 -2.47
C GLU A 223 -5.01 28.94 -3.67
N ARG A 224 -5.88 29.36 -4.59
CA ARG A 224 -5.45 30.07 -5.81
C ARG A 224 -4.96 31.49 -5.52
N ARG A 225 -5.60 32.18 -4.56
CA ARG A 225 -5.29 33.58 -4.22
C ARG A 225 -4.16 33.68 -3.21
N ASP A 226 -4.07 32.73 -2.30
CA ASP A 226 -3.04 32.65 -1.27
C ASP A 226 -2.42 31.24 -1.26
N PRO A 227 -1.28 31.03 -1.94
CA PRO A 227 -0.65 29.72 -2.04
C PRO A 227 -0.06 29.23 -0.70
N THR A 228 -0.13 30.02 0.37
CA THR A 228 0.26 29.60 1.73
C THR A 228 -0.88 28.92 2.49
N LYS A 229 -2.11 29.03 1.99
CA LYS A 229 -3.28 28.42 2.62
C LYS A 229 -3.66 27.11 1.97
N LEU A 230 -3.85 26.09 2.80
CA LEU A 230 -4.31 24.78 2.38
C LEU A 230 -5.80 24.86 2.02
N ARG A 231 -6.14 24.47 0.80
CA ARG A 231 -7.54 24.32 0.35
C ARG A 231 -8.05 22.91 0.58
N HIS A 232 -7.24 21.92 0.22
CA HIS A 232 -7.62 20.52 0.31
C HIS A 232 -6.38 19.64 0.51
N LEU A 233 -6.45 18.74 1.48
CA LEU A 233 -5.47 17.69 1.70
C LEU A 233 -6.08 16.36 1.30
N GLN A 234 -5.42 15.67 0.38
CA GLN A 234 -5.80 14.34 -0.06
C GLN A 234 -4.74 13.34 0.41
N VAL A 235 -5.17 12.41 1.25
CA VAL A 235 -4.41 11.19 1.58
C VAL A 235 -4.54 10.21 0.42
N LEU A 236 -3.44 9.58 0.01
CA LEU A 236 -3.48 8.44 -0.90
C LEU A 236 -3.51 7.14 -0.08
N PRO A 237 -4.70 6.52 0.14
CA PRO A 237 -4.80 5.29 0.92
C PRO A 237 -4.10 4.14 0.19
N LEU A 238 -3.53 3.21 0.95
CA LEU A 238 -2.89 1.99 0.43
C LEU A 238 -1.98 2.31 -0.76
N SER A 239 -1.15 3.33 -0.58
CA SER A 239 -0.18 3.82 -1.55
C SER A 239 1.05 4.23 -0.76
N TYR A 240 2.22 3.82 -1.24
CA TYR A 240 3.47 3.98 -0.53
C TYR A 240 4.57 4.40 -1.50
N ILE A 241 5.60 5.04 -0.97
CA ILE A 241 6.86 5.25 -1.69
C ILE A 241 7.94 4.50 -0.94
N ARG A 242 8.62 3.56 -1.60
CA ARG A 242 9.78 2.88 -1.04
C ARG A 242 11.03 3.62 -1.49
N ILE A 243 11.88 4.00 -0.55
CA ILE A 243 13.18 4.61 -0.86
C ILE A 243 14.15 3.54 -1.33
N MET A 244 14.71 3.75 -2.51
CA MET A 244 15.64 2.83 -3.17
C MET A 244 17.08 3.29 -3.02
N ALA A 245 17.32 4.61 -3.10
CA ALA A 245 18.65 5.18 -2.97
C ALA A 245 18.58 6.56 -2.28
N VAL A 246 19.66 6.92 -1.60
CA VAL A 246 19.82 8.22 -0.92
C VAL A 246 21.16 8.83 -1.35
N ASP A 247 21.13 9.95 -2.09
CA ASP A 247 22.36 10.66 -2.47
C ASP A 247 22.88 11.48 -1.28
N ARG A 248 24.10 11.16 -0.84
CA ARG A 248 24.78 11.81 0.30
C ARG A 248 26.04 12.57 -0.11
N GLU A 249 26.50 12.39 -1.34
CA GLU A 249 27.80 12.89 -1.78
C GLU A 249 27.65 14.09 -2.71
N VAL A 250 26.84 13.96 -3.76
CA VAL A 250 26.77 14.94 -4.86
C VAL A 250 25.61 15.89 -4.64
N SER A 251 24.41 15.35 -4.44
CA SER A 251 23.17 16.12 -4.31
C SER A 251 22.48 15.81 -2.99
N ARG A 252 23.07 16.31 -1.89
CA ARG A 252 22.56 16.06 -0.54
C ARG A 252 21.09 16.46 -0.42
N GLY A 253 20.30 15.58 0.19
CA GLY A 253 18.87 15.78 0.37
C GLY A 253 18.01 15.36 -0.82
N LEU A 254 18.60 14.81 -1.90
CA LEU A 254 17.85 14.08 -2.92
C LEU A 254 17.79 12.59 -2.58
N VAL A 255 16.61 12.00 -2.77
CA VAL A 255 16.38 10.56 -2.62
C VAL A 255 15.57 10.04 -3.78
N GLU A 256 15.81 8.79 -4.13
CA GLU A 256 15.12 8.09 -5.20
C GLU A 256 14.18 7.05 -4.60
N GLY A 257 12.98 6.95 -5.16
CA GLY A 257 11.99 6.00 -4.67
C GLY A 257 11.02 5.51 -5.73
N VAL A 258 10.38 4.39 -5.43
CA VAL A 258 9.35 3.78 -6.28
C VAL A 258 7.99 3.98 -5.66
N PHE A 259 7.04 4.47 -6.46
CA PHE A 259 5.64 4.58 -6.06
C PHE A 259 4.92 3.25 -6.20
N VAL A 260 4.52 2.68 -5.07
CA VAL A 260 3.78 1.43 -4.99
C VAL A 260 2.32 1.74 -4.71
N SER A 261 1.46 1.63 -5.72
CA SER A 261 0.03 1.94 -5.61
C SER A 261 -0.82 1.04 -6.50
N HIS A 262 -2.07 0.79 -6.08
CA HIS A 262 -3.09 0.11 -6.87
C HIS A 262 -3.74 1.03 -7.92
N MET A 263 -3.40 2.33 -7.94
CA MET A 263 -3.93 3.29 -8.91
C MET A 263 -3.38 3.04 -10.32
N ALA A 264 -4.25 3.14 -11.33
CA ALA A 264 -3.87 2.90 -12.73
C ALA A 264 -2.93 3.97 -13.30
N VAL A 265 -2.99 5.20 -12.78
CA VAL A 265 -2.16 6.33 -13.20
C VAL A 265 -1.54 6.96 -11.96
N SER A 266 -0.24 7.21 -12.00
CA SER A 266 0.46 7.94 -10.95
C SER A 266 -0.12 9.36 -10.85
N PRO A 267 -0.58 9.80 -9.67
CA PRO A 267 -1.09 11.16 -9.52
C PRO A 267 0.04 12.21 -9.53
N PHE A 268 1.30 11.78 -9.55
CA PHE A 268 2.48 12.63 -9.57
C PHE A 268 2.84 13.03 -11.01
N GLY A 269 3.02 14.33 -11.26
CA GLY A 269 3.40 14.84 -12.59
C GLY A 269 2.93 16.26 -12.89
N GLY A 270 1.94 16.77 -12.17
CA GLY A 270 1.52 18.16 -12.28
C GLY A 270 2.50 19.11 -11.60
N LYS A 271 3.43 19.72 -12.35
CA LYS A 271 4.25 20.83 -11.83
C LYS A 271 3.39 22.07 -11.64
N GLY A 272 3.26 22.57 -10.41
CA GLY A 272 2.67 23.88 -10.17
C GLY A 272 2.60 24.27 -8.69
N ARG A 273 2.76 25.56 -8.39
CA ARG A 273 2.67 26.14 -7.03
C ARG A 273 1.36 25.79 -6.28
N ARG A 274 0.32 25.34 -7.00
CA ARG A 274 -0.99 25.01 -6.45
C ARG A 274 -1.10 23.58 -5.90
N LEU A 275 -0.30 22.64 -6.42
CA LEU A 275 -0.35 21.24 -6.04
C LEU A 275 1.02 20.85 -5.48
N GLN A 276 1.08 20.59 -4.19
CA GLN A 276 2.28 20.05 -3.56
C GLN A 276 2.09 18.56 -3.37
N HIS A 277 3.04 17.80 -3.91
CA HIS A 277 3.13 16.36 -3.74
C HIS A 277 4.18 16.09 -2.67
N ILE A 278 3.74 15.68 -1.49
CA ILE A 278 4.63 15.41 -0.36
C ILE A 278 4.47 13.97 0.10
N ALA A 279 5.50 13.45 0.78
CA ALA A 279 5.39 12.20 1.50
C ALA A 279 6.08 12.31 2.85
N LEU A 280 5.56 11.57 3.83
CA LEU A 280 6.12 11.51 5.17
C LEU A 280 6.68 10.12 5.41
N ARG A 281 7.91 10.06 5.93
CA ARG A 281 8.47 8.81 6.42
C ARG A 281 7.59 8.22 7.50
N GLN A 282 7.25 6.95 7.34
CA GLN A 282 6.52 6.20 8.35
C GLN A 282 7.47 5.23 9.05
N ARG A 283 7.38 5.16 10.37
CA ARG A 283 8.07 4.14 11.16
C ARG A 283 7.03 3.12 11.61
N PRO A 284 7.23 1.82 11.35
CA PRO A 284 6.37 0.80 11.90
C PRO A 284 6.25 0.96 13.43
N THR A 285 5.03 0.89 13.93
CA THR A 285 4.71 0.98 15.36
C THR A 285 4.42 -0.39 15.96
N ALA A 286 4.17 -1.39 15.12
CA ALA A 286 3.95 -2.78 15.51
C ALA A 286 4.77 -3.73 14.64
N ASP A 287 5.08 -4.92 15.17
CA ASP A 287 5.77 -5.98 14.44
C ASP A 287 4.83 -6.77 13.51
N HIS A 288 3.53 -6.54 13.63
CA HIS A 288 2.49 -7.12 12.79
C HIS A 288 1.36 -6.12 12.58
N SER A 289 0.61 -6.31 11.49
CA SER A 289 -0.66 -5.65 11.24
C SER A 289 -1.78 -6.67 11.23
N ARG A 290 -2.89 -6.35 11.88
CA ARG A 290 -4.15 -7.08 11.73
C ARG A 290 -4.97 -6.41 10.64
N VAL A 291 -5.19 -7.13 9.55
CA VAL A 291 -5.91 -6.65 8.37
C VAL A 291 -7.28 -7.29 8.31
N ARG A 292 -8.33 -6.47 8.31
CA ARG A 292 -9.71 -6.91 8.15
C ARG A 292 -10.18 -6.71 6.71
N LEU A 293 -10.63 -7.77 6.07
CA LEU A 293 -11.23 -7.74 4.73
C LEU A 293 -12.74 -7.51 4.85
N VAL A 294 -13.24 -6.50 4.15
CA VAL A 294 -14.66 -6.13 4.18
C VAL A 294 -15.19 -5.88 2.78
N LEU A 295 -16.51 -5.97 2.62
CA LEU A 295 -17.17 -5.65 1.36
C LEU A 295 -17.18 -4.12 1.14
N GLN A 296 -16.77 -3.64 -0.03
CA GLN A 296 -16.73 -2.22 -0.34
C GLN A 296 -18.10 -1.54 -0.25
N SER A 297 -19.17 -2.23 -0.64
CA SER A 297 -20.54 -1.72 -0.52
C SER A 297 -21.11 -1.79 0.89
N ARG A 298 -20.54 -2.64 1.77
CA ARG A 298 -20.98 -2.86 3.15
C ARG A 298 -19.78 -3.11 4.06
N PRO A 299 -19.14 -2.06 4.59
CA PRO A 299 -17.97 -2.17 5.45
C PRO A 299 -18.18 -3.04 6.69
N ASP A 300 -19.42 -3.15 7.18
CA ASP A 300 -19.75 -4.00 8.33
C ASP A 300 -19.71 -5.50 8.01
N LYS A 301 -19.76 -5.88 6.73
CA LYS A 301 -19.79 -7.28 6.29
C LYS A 301 -18.35 -7.79 6.07
N PRO A 302 -17.83 -8.66 6.95
CA PRO A 302 -16.51 -9.23 6.77
C PRO A 302 -16.49 -10.24 5.62
N LEU A 303 -15.33 -10.34 4.97
CA LEU A 303 -15.05 -11.34 3.94
C LEU A 303 -14.34 -12.53 4.56
N ILE A 304 -15.12 -13.56 4.86
CA ILE A 304 -14.71 -14.77 5.58
C ILE A 304 -14.09 -15.76 4.59
N ALA A 305 -13.10 -16.54 5.05
CA ALA A 305 -12.47 -17.64 4.30
C ALA A 305 -11.93 -17.24 2.92
N HIS A 306 -11.53 -15.98 2.74
CA HIS A 306 -10.89 -15.51 1.52
C HIS A 306 -9.41 -15.89 1.55
N ARG A 307 -8.94 -16.52 0.47
CA ARG A 307 -7.52 -16.83 0.29
C ARG A 307 -6.76 -15.57 -0.10
N MET A 308 -5.63 -15.37 0.53
CA MET A 308 -4.69 -14.30 0.26
C MET A 308 -3.33 -14.89 -0.08
N ALA A 309 -2.62 -14.28 -1.01
CA ALA A 309 -1.21 -14.56 -1.25
C ALA A 309 -0.41 -13.26 -1.10
N LEU A 310 0.67 -13.31 -0.32
CA LEU A 310 1.62 -12.21 -0.18
C LEU A 310 2.69 -12.37 -1.26
N ALA A 311 2.79 -11.40 -2.18
CA ALA A 311 3.77 -11.37 -3.25
C ALA A 311 4.77 -10.23 -2.99
N TYR A 312 6.03 -10.57 -2.76
CA TYR A 312 7.06 -9.66 -2.23
C TYR A 312 7.80 -8.83 -3.29
N GLN A 313 7.18 -8.65 -4.45
CA GLN A 313 7.67 -7.82 -5.54
C GLN A 313 7.37 -6.33 -5.31
N LEU A 314 8.13 -5.45 -5.97
CA LEU A 314 7.97 -4.00 -5.86
C LEU A 314 6.82 -3.50 -6.76
N GLY A 315 6.90 -3.73 -8.06
CA GLY A 315 5.81 -3.55 -9.03
C GLY A 315 5.02 -4.85 -9.21
N TYR A 316 3.70 -4.76 -9.37
CA TYR A 316 2.83 -5.95 -9.53
C TYR A 316 3.05 -6.76 -10.81
N LYS A 317 3.87 -6.24 -11.75
CA LYS A 317 4.27 -6.92 -12.99
C LYS A 317 5.67 -7.52 -12.93
N ASP A 318 6.45 -7.14 -11.93
CA ASP A 318 7.82 -7.61 -11.77
C ASP A 318 7.83 -9.11 -11.45
N GLU A 319 8.98 -9.75 -11.63
CA GLU A 319 9.17 -11.12 -11.18
C GLU A 319 8.94 -11.24 -9.67
N GLU A 320 8.43 -12.39 -9.26
CA GLU A 320 8.15 -12.64 -7.84
C GLU A 320 9.46 -12.84 -7.08
N ASP A 321 9.65 -11.99 -6.07
CA ASP A 321 10.78 -12.07 -5.17
C ASP A 321 10.48 -13.08 -4.04
N GLY A 322 10.80 -14.35 -4.28
CA GLY A 322 10.65 -15.42 -3.29
C GLY A 322 9.26 -16.07 -3.20
N PRO A 323 9.09 -17.05 -2.28
CA PRO A 323 7.86 -17.83 -2.19
C PRO A 323 6.69 -17.02 -1.64
N GLN A 324 5.51 -17.20 -2.24
CA GLN A 324 4.28 -16.59 -1.75
C GLN A 324 3.86 -17.19 -0.41
N THR A 325 3.54 -16.32 0.55
CA THR A 325 2.89 -16.74 1.79
C THR A 325 1.38 -16.81 1.55
N GLN A 326 0.78 -17.99 1.70
CA GLN A 326 -0.67 -18.16 1.59
C GLN A 326 -1.32 -17.98 2.96
N LEU A 327 -2.36 -17.16 3.02
CA LEU A 327 -3.13 -16.86 4.22
C LEU A 327 -4.62 -17.00 3.91
N VAL A 328 -5.44 -17.21 4.95
CA VAL A 328 -6.89 -17.30 4.83
C VAL A 328 -7.52 -16.45 5.91
N SER A 329 -8.52 -15.65 5.55
CA SER A 329 -9.23 -14.81 6.52
C SER A 329 -10.12 -15.64 7.44
N ASP A 330 -10.16 -15.23 8.72
CA ASP A 330 -10.96 -15.89 9.74
C ASP A 330 -12.47 -15.54 9.64
N ARG A 331 -13.25 -15.96 10.65
CA ARG A 331 -14.71 -15.68 10.73
C ARG A 331 -15.06 -14.19 10.85
N ASN A 332 -14.11 -13.35 11.23
CA ASN A 332 -14.25 -11.89 11.31
C ASN A 332 -13.69 -11.20 10.06
N GLY A 333 -13.20 -11.98 9.09
CA GLY A 333 -12.51 -11.49 7.89
C GLY A 333 -11.11 -10.98 8.20
N GLU A 334 -10.50 -11.37 9.32
CA GLU A 334 -9.21 -10.87 9.78
C GLU A 334 -8.06 -11.81 9.39
N VAL A 335 -6.90 -11.23 9.10
CA VAL A 335 -5.61 -11.90 8.90
C VAL A 335 -4.54 -11.11 9.64
N VAL A 336 -3.61 -11.83 10.28
CA VAL A 336 -2.41 -11.23 10.86
C VAL A 336 -1.29 -11.32 9.85
N ILE A 337 -0.67 -10.18 9.56
CA ILE A 337 0.43 -10.06 8.61
C ILE A 337 1.66 -9.56 9.36
N GLU A 338 2.69 -10.40 9.41
CA GLU A 338 3.96 -10.10 10.07
C GLU A 338 4.81 -9.16 9.22
N ARG A 339 5.57 -8.30 9.89
CA ARG A 339 6.59 -7.47 9.26
C ARG A 339 7.79 -8.32 8.86
N ARG A 340 8.32 -8.07 7.66
CA ARG A 340 9.60 -8.63 7.20
C ARG A 340 10.57 -7.49 6.92
N GLU A 341 11.79 -7.59 7.41
CA GLU A 341 12.80 -6.54 7.28
C GLU A 341 13.21 -6.32 5.82
N ASN A 342 13.39 -7.40 5.06
CA ASN A 342 13.81 -7.34 3.65
C ASN A 342 12.71 -6.84 2.70
N HIS A 343 11.44 -6.99 3.09
CA HIS A 343 10.27 -6.60 2.30
C HIS A 343 9.33 -5.71 3.12
N PRO A 344 9.70 -4.43 3.32
CA PRO A 344 8.90 -3.49 4.09
C PRO A 344 7.59 -3.11 3.37
N THR A 345 7.51 -3.33 2.06
CA THR A 345 6.29 -3.25 1.25
C THR A 345 6.14 -4.50 0.37
N PHE A 346 4.90 -4.90 0.10
CA PHE A 346 4.57 -6.00 -0.81
C PHE A 346 3.12 -5.91 -1.30
N TRP A 347 2.75 -6.81 -2.20
CA TRP A 347 1.39 -6.92 -2.73
C TRP A 347 0.60 -8.03 -2.07
N ILE A 348 -0.59 -7.69 -1.57
CA ILE A 348 -1.61 -8.65 -1.15
C ILE A 348 -2.48 -8.98 -2.36
N ARG A 349 -2.49 -10.24 -2.75
CA ARG A 349 -3.37 -10.79 -3.79
C ARG A 349 -4.53 -11.49 -3.11
N VAL A 350 -5.73 -10.92 -3.22
CA VAL A 350 -6.94 -11.51 -2.62
C VAL A 350 -7.71 -12.28 -3.68
N TYR A 351 -8.10 -13.52 -3.38
CA TYR A 351 -8.81 -14.41 -4.28
C TYR A 351 -10.26 -14.59 -3.84
N SER A 352 -11.13 -14.80 -4.84
CA SER A 352 -12.51 -15.25 -4.68
C SER A 352 -12.66 -16.52 -5.53
N GLY A 353 -12.82 -17.67 -4.88
CA GLY A 353 -12.68 -18.97 -5.55
C GLY A 353 -11.30 -19.11 -6.21
N ALA A 354 -11.27 -19.49 -7.49
CA ALA A 354 -10.04 -19.60 -8.28
C ALA A 354 -9.52 -18.26 -8.81
N SER A 355 -10.36 -17.23 -8.86
CA SER A 355 -10.03 -15.96 -9.52
C SER A 355 -9.43 -14.92 -8.59
N LEU A 356 -8.53 -14.11 -9.13
CA LEU A 356 -8.00 -12.95 -8.43
C LEU A 356 -9.06 -11.83 -8.37
N LEU A 357 -9.38 -11.42 -7.15
CA LEU A 357 -10.34 -10.36 -6.86
C LEU A 357 -9.67 -8.99 -6.86
N ALA A 358 -8.57 -8.86 -6.11
CA ALA A 358 -7.85 -7.59 -5.98
C ALA A 358 -6.35 -7.77 -5.76
N ARG A 359 -5.59 -6.75 -6.16
CA ARG A 359 -4.18 -6.57 -5.80
C ARG A 359 -4.08 -5.29 -4.97
N VAL A 360 -3.58 -5.42 -3.75
CA VAL A 360 -3.52 -4.30 -2.81
C VAL A 360 -2.09 -4.17 -2.29
N PRO A 361 -1.39 -3.06 -2.53
CA PRO A 361 -0.09 -2.85 -1.94
C PRO A 361 -0.24 -2.61 -0.44
N TYR A 362 0.71 -3.11 0.35
CA TYR A 362 0.63 -3.10 1.80
C TYR A 362 2.00 -2.94 2.45
N ALA A 363 2.01 -2.28 3.61
CA ALA A 363 3.20 -2.05 4.43
C ALA A 363 2.87 -2.43 5.88
N PRO A 364 3.26 -3.63 6.34
CA PRO A 364 2.90 -4.11 7.67
C PRO A 364 3.58 -3.30 8.78
N GLY A 365 2.90 -3.21 9.92
CA GLY A 365 3.37 -2.51 11.11
C GLY A 365 3.17 -1.00 11.10
N LEU A 366 2.83 -0.38 9.96
CA LEU A 366 2.52 1.06 9.91
C LEU A 366 1.23 1.38 10.68
N LEU A 367 0.18 0.61 10.40
CA LEU A 367 -1.07 0.63 11.14
C LEU A 367 -1.21 -0.73 11.84
N PRO A 368 -1.41 -0.76 13.18
CA PRO A 368 -1.58 -2.03 13.90
C PRO A 368 -2.89 -2.75 13.51
N PHE A 369 -3.93 -1.96 13.15
CA PHE A 369 -5.21 -2.45 12.65
C PHE A 369 -5.55 -1.70 11.37
N ASP A 370 -5.85 -2.43 10.30
CA ASP A 370 -6.21 -1.85 9.00
C ASP A 370 -7.41 -2.59 8.39
N THR A 371 -8.11 -1.92 7.49
CA THR A 371 -9.29 -2.46 6.81
C THR A 371 -9.17 -2.31 5.30
N ILE A 372 -9.25 -3.42 4.57
CA ILE A 372 -9.23 -3.45 3.11
C ILE A 372 -10.65 -3.72 2.60
N ALA A 373 -11.19 -2.73 1.91
CA ALA A 373 -12.48 -2.84 1.23
C ALA A 373 -12.31 -3.48 -0.16
N LEU A 374 -13.05 -4.54 -0.44
CA LEU A 374 -12.97 -5.32 -1.68
C LEU A 374 -14.31 -5.32 -2.43
N PRO A 375 -14.28 -5.41 -3.78
CA PRO A 375 -15.51 -5.43 -4.58
C PRO A 375 -16.35 -6.69 -4.29
N ASP A 376 -17.66 -6.58 -4.52
CA ASP A 376 -18.58 -7.70 -4.38
C ASP A 376 -18.50 -8.62 -5.60
N ASP A 377 -18.14 -9.88 -5.35
CA ASP A 377 -17.96 -10.91 -6.37
C ASP A 377 -18.89 -12.12 -6.14
N SER A 378 -19.88 -11.96 -5.25
CA SER A 378 -20.84 -13.02 -4.90
C SER A 378 -21.65 -13.53 -6.10
N ILE A 379 -22.04 -12.65 -7.02
CA ILE A 379 -22.82 -13.03 -8.21
C ILE A 379 -22.00 -13.94 -9.11
N ARG A 380 -20.74 -13.59 -9.40
CA ARG A 380 -19.85 -14.42 -10.22
C ARG A 380 -19.61 -15.76 -9.55
N LEU A 381 -19.30 -15.76 -8.26
CA LEU A 381 -19.01 -16.99 -7.52
C LEU A 381 -20.20 -17.96 -7.53
N ARG A 382 -21.43 -17.45 -7.39
CA ARG A 382 -22.64 -18.25 -7.52
C ARG A 382 -22.77 -18.86 -8.92
N VAL A 383 -22.57 -18.05 -9.97
CA VAL A 383 -22.60 -18.54 -11.36
C VAL A 383 -21.56 -19.63 -11.58
N GLU A 384 -20.33 -19.46 -11.07
CA GLU A 384 -19.30 -20.50 -11.18
C GLU A 384 -19.71 -21.81 -10.50
N GLY A 385 -20.35 -21.75 -9.33
CA GLY A 385 -20.92 -22.92 -8.68
C GLY A 385 -21.99 -23.61 -9.52
N GLU A 386 -22.92 -22.85 -10.10
CA GLU A 386 -23.97 -23.40 -10.97
C GLU A 386 -23.42 -23.99 -12.28
N LEU A 387 -22.42 -23.32 -12.89
CA LEU A 387 -21.74 -23.82 -14.09
C LEU A 387 -20.94 -25.09 -13.80
N GLN A 388 -20.30 -25.21 -12.63
CA GLN A 388 -19.59 -26.43 -12.25
C GLN A 388 -20.56 -27.61 -12.16
N LEU A 389 -21.74 -27.42 -11.55
CA LEU A 389 -22.76 -28.47 -11.49
C LEU A 389 -23.24 -28.88 -12.90
N LEU A 390 -23.42 -27.92 -13.81
CA LEU A 390 -23.76 -28.22 -15.21
C LEU A 390 -22.63 -28.94 -15.95
N GLN A 391 -21.38 -28.61 -15.66
CA GLN A 391 -20.23 -29.26 -16.25
C GLN A 391 -20.14 -30.72 -15.81
N ASP A 392 -20.36 -31.00 -14.53
CA ASP A 392 -20.37 -32.37 -13.99
C ASP A 392 -21.52 -33.18 -14.62
N GLU A 393 -22.72 -32.59 -14.75
CA GLU A 393 -23.86 -33.23 -15.42
C GLU A 393 -23.61 -33.47 -16.92
N LEU A 394 -22.89 -32.57 -17.60
CA LEU A 394 -22.50 -32.75 -18.99
C LEU A 394 -21.57 -33.96 -19.14
N ILE A 395 -20.59 -34.12 -18.24
CA ILE A 395 -19.68 -35.27 -18.23
C ILE A 395 -20.46 -36.56 -18.03
N ASP A 396 -21.38 -36.60 -17.06
CA ASP A 396 -22.24 -37.75 -16.80
C ASP A 396 -23.15 -38.07 -17.99
N ALA A 397 -23.77 -37.06 -18.61
CA ALA A 397 -24.63 -37.23 -19.77
C ALA A 397 -23.88 -37.84 -20.95
N ILE A 398 -22.63 -37.41 -21.20
CA ILE A 398 -21.76 -37.98 -22.23
C ILE A 398 -21.45 -39.45 -21.90
N ALA A 399 -21.03 -39.73 -20.66
CA ALA A 399 -20.71 -41.10 -20.24
C ALA A 399 -21.91 -42.06 -20.37
N VAL A 400 -23.10 -41.63 -19.93
CA VAL A 400 -24.34 -42.41 -20.03
C VAL A 400 -24.73 -42.66 -21.48
N ARG A 401 -24.62 -41.64 -22.35
CA ARG A 401 -24.89 -41.77 -23.79
C ARG A 401 -24.00 -42.83 -24.45
N GLU A 402 -22.70 -42.79 -24.19
CA GLU A 402 -21.74 -43.77 -24.75
C GLU A 402 -22.02 -45.19 -24.23
N VAL A 403 -22.34 -45.34 -22.94
CA VAL A 403 -22.70 -46.65 -22.37
C VAL A 403 -23.98 -47.21 -22.99
N LEU A 404 -24.99 -46.37 -23.21
CA LEU A 404 -26.26 -46.79 -23.82
C LEU A 404 -26.08 -47.22 -25.27
N ILE A 405 -25.29 -46.49 -26.07
CA ILE A 405 -24.95 -46.87 -27.46
C ILE A 405 -24.21 -48.21 -27.46
N ALA A 406 -23.17 -48.36 -26.62
CA ALA A 406 -22.40 -49.60 -26.56
C ALA A 406 -23.26 -50.82 -26.15
N ARG A 407 -24.21 -50.64 -25.23
CA ARG A 407 -25.17 -51.69 -24.84
C ARG A 407 -26.15 -52.00 -25.95
N ALA A 408 -26.67 -50.97 -26.64
CA ALA A 408 -27.59 -51.14 -27.77
C ALA A 408 -26.92 -51.90 -28.92
N SER A 409 -25.66 -51.58 -29.25
CA SER A 409 -24.88 -52.32 -30.25
C SER A 409 -24.74 -53.81 -29.90
N ARG A 410 -24.42 -54.13 -28.64
CA ARG A 410 -24.33 -55.54 -28.18
C ARG A 410 -25.68 -56.26 -28.18
N ALA A 411 -26.78 -55.56 -27.91
CA ALA A 411 -28.12 -56.14 -27.99
C ALA A 411 -28.54 -56.39 -29.45
N ALA A 412 -28.18 -55.48 -30.36
CA ALA A 412 -28.41 -55.63 -31.80
C ALA A 412 -27.62 -56.80 -32.41
N GLU A 413 -26.38 -57.02 -31.97
CA GLU A 413 -25.59 -58.21 -32.35
C GLU A 413 -26.28 -59.53 -31.95
N LYS A 414 -27.06 -59.51 -30.87
CA LYS A 414 -27.82 -60.67 -30.38
C LYS A 414 -29.23 -60.79 -30.98
N GLY A 415 -29.67 -59.80 -31.78
CA GLY A 415 -31.02 -59.77 -32.35
C GLY A 415 -32.14 -59.42 -31.36
N ASP A 416 -31.84 -58.89 -30.17
CA ASP A 416 -32.86 -58.50 -29.17
C ASP A 416 -33.40 -57.09 -29.49
N VAL A 417 -34.37 -57.02 -30.41
CA VAL A 417 -34.97 -55.77 -30.90
C VAL A 417 -35.71 -55.02 -29.78
N THR A 418 -36.34 -55.75 -28.85
CA THR A 418 -37.01 -55.15 -27.68
C THR A 418 -36.03 -54.38 -26.80
N GLN A 419 -34.90 -54.99 -26.44
CA GLN A 419 -33.87 -54.37 -25.61
C GLN A 419 -33.19 -53.18 -26.33
N VAL A 420 -32.96 -53.28 -27.64
CA VAL A 420 -32.41 -52.16 -28.43
C VAL A 420 -33.33 -50.94 -28.38
N ASN A 421 -34.64 -51.14 -28.58
CA ASN A 421 -35.60 -50.04 -28.57
C ASN A 421 -35.72 -49.38 -27.19
N ASP A 422 -35.68 -50.16 -26.11
CA ASP A 422 -35.69 -49.63 -24.75
C ASP A 422 -34.42 -48.82 -24.42
N LEU A 423 -33.25 -49.29 -24.85
CA LEU A 423 -31.98 -48.59 -24.66
C LEU A 423 -31.91 -47.28 -25.48
N LEU A 424 -32.43 -47.28 -26.71
CA LEU A 424 -32.53 -46.07 -27.52
C LEU A 424 -33.55 -45.06 -26.97
N LYS A 425 -34.63 -45.54 -26.35
CA LYS A 425 -35.58 -44.68 -25.63
C LYS A 425 -34.91 -44.01 -24.43
N GLN A 426 -34.14 -44.77 -23.64
CA GLN A 426 -33.34 -44.21 -22.55
C GLN A 426 -32.29 -43.20 -23.06
N TYR A 427 -31.67 -43.47 -24.21
CA TYR A 427 -30.71 -42.54 -24.83
C TYR A 427 -31.35 -41.20 -25.20
N SER A 428 -32.58 -41.24 -25.75
CA SER A 428 -33.32 -40.02 -26.09
C SER A 428 -33.72 -39.17 -24.88
N ALA A 429 -33.78 -39.77 -23.69
CA ALA A 429 -34.11 -39.08 -22.44
C ALA A 429 -32.90 -38.42 -21.76
N VAL A 430 -31.67 -38.72 -22.20
CA VAL A 430 -30.46 -38.07 -21.66
C VAL A 430 -30.39 -36.62 -22.17
N PRO A 431 -29.99 -35.64 -21.33
CA PRO A 431 -30.04 -34.24 -21.72
C PRO A 431 -29.35 -33.91 -23.04
N SER A 432 -29.99 -33.06 -23.84
CA SER A 432 -29.53 -32.70 -25.19
C SER A 432 -28.69 -31.41 -25.21
N ARG A 433 -28.00 -31.15 -26.33
CA ARG A 433 -27.27 -29.90 -26.56
C ARG A 433 -28.13 -28.67 -26.28
N ASP A 434 -29.34 -28.64 -26.83
CA ASP A 434 -30.23 -27.49 -26.76
C ASP A 434 -30.70 -27.25 -25.31
N GLU A 435 -30.89 -28.32 -24.54
CA GLU A 435 -31.21 -28.23 -23.12
C GLU A 435 -30.05 -27.64 -22.30
N PHE A 436 -28.81 -28.07 -22.55
CA PHE A 436 -27.64 -27.47 -21.90
C PHE A 436 -27.47 -25.99 -22.27
N VAL A 437 -27.62 -25.63 -23.54
CA VAL A 437 -27.54 -24.22 -24.01
C VAL A 437 -28.64 -23.37 -23.38
N ALA A 438 -29.87 -23.89 -23.31
CA ALA A 438 -30.98 -23.20 -22.65
C ALA A 438 -30.70 -23.00 -21.15
N ARG A 439 -30.17 -24.01 -20.46
CA ARG A 439 -29.81 -23.91 -19.03
C ARG A 439 -28.68 -22.92 -18.78
N ILE A 440 -27.63 -22.91 -19.60
CA ILE A 440 -26.56 -21.91 -19.52
C ILE A 440 -27.14 -20.50 -19.70
N SER A 441 -28.05 -20.32 -20.67
CA SER A 441 -28.72 -19.04 -20.91
C SER A 441 -29.58 -18.61 -19.71
N ASN A 442 -30.27 -19.56 -19.07
CA ASN A 442 -31.08 -19.34 -17.88
C ASN A 442 -30.25 -18.95 -16.64
N ILE A 443 -28.96 -19.27 -16.60
CA ILE A 443 -28.02 -18.82 -15.57
C ILE A 443 -27.46 -17.44 -15.93
N GLN A 444 -27.02 -17.28 -17.18
CA GLN A 444 -26.33 -16.08 -17.64
C GLN A 444 -27.23 -14.83 -17.60
N ILE A 445 -28.46 -14.92 -18.12
CA ILE A 445 -29.34 -13.76 -18.29
C ILE A 445 -29.72 -13.13 -16.93
N PRO A 446 -30.19 -13.90 -15.91
CA PRO A 446 -30.48 -13.34 -14.60
C PRO A 446 -29.24 -12.78 -13.90
N ALA A 447 -28.11 -13.48 -13.99
CA ALA A 447 -26.87 -13.04 -13.35
C ALA A 447 -26.31 -11.74 -13.95
N ALA A 448 -26.34 -11.59 -15.28
CA ALA A 448 -25.94 -10.37 -15.96
C ALA A 448 -26.87 -9.19 -15.62
N LYS A 449 -28.19 -9.44 -15.55
CA LYS A 449 -29.17 -8.43 -15.14
C LYS A 449 -28.95 -7.98 -13.69
N GLU A 450 -28.67 -8.92 -12.78
CA GLU A 450 -28.38 -8.61 -11.37
C GLU A 450 -27.06 -7.85 -11.22
N ALA A 451 -26.01 -8.22 -11.97
CA ALA A 451 -24.74 -7.52 -11.99
C ALA A 451 -24.90 -6.07 -12.48
N ALA A 452 -25.63 -5.88 -13.60
CA ALA A 452 -25.94 -4.55 -14.14
C ALA A 452 -26.74 -3.69 -13.14
N ALA A 453 -27.73 -4.28 -12.45
CA ALA A 453 -28.51 -3.57 -11.43
C ALA A 453 -27.65 -3.12 -10.22
N ARG A 454 -26.54 -3.80 -9.95
CA ARG A 454 -25.57 -3.44 -8.90
C ARG A 454 -24.38 -2.62 -9.42
N GLY A 455 -24.36 -2.25 -10.69
CA GLY A 455 -23.23 -1.54 -11.32
C GLY A 455 -21.93 -2.35 -11.35
N LEU A 456 -22.02 -3.69 -11.28
CA LEU A 456 -20.88 -4.60 -11.34
C LEU A 456 -20.61 -5.03 -12.79
N SER A 457 -19.37 -5.42 -13.08
CA SER A 457 -19.01 -5.95 -14.40
C SER A 457 -19.54 -7.37 -14.59
N ASP A 458 -20.21 -7.62 -15.72
CA ASP A 458 -20.71 -8.93 -16.14
C ASP A 458 -19.76 -9.67 -17.08
N ARG A 459 -18.68 -9.02 -17.54
CA ARG A 459 -17.76 -9.56 -18.56
C ARG A 459 -17.22 -10.95 -18.20
N ARG A 460 -16.85 -11.16 -16.93
CA ARG A 460 -16.35 -12.45 -16.45
C ARG A 460 -17.44 -13.52 -16.41
N ILE A 461 -18.67 -13.15 -16.05
CA ILE A 461 -19.85 -14.04 -16.06
C ILE A 461 -20.11 -14.53 -17.48
N VAL A 462 -20.13 -13.60 -18.44
CA VAL A 462 -20.34 -13.90 -19.87
C VAL A 462 -19.22 -14.80 -20.40
N GLN A 463 -17.96 -14.53 -20.04
CA GLN A 463 -16.82 -15.36 -20.46
C GLN A 463 -16.91 -16.80 -19.92
N ALA A 464 -17.28 -16.98 -18.65
CA ALA A 464 -17.43 -18.31 -18.05
C ALA A 464 -18.56 -19.12 -18.71
N CYS A 465 -19.73 -18.48 -18.93
CA CYS A 465 -20.86 -19.13 -19.61
C CYS A 465 -20.51 -19.51 -21.05
N LYS A 466 -19.80 -18.62 -21.76
CA LYS A 466 -19.32 -18.89 -23.12
C LYS A 466 -18.35 -20.07 -23.16
N ALA A 467 -17.41 -20.17 -22.22
CA ALA A 467 -16.47 -21.29 -22.18
C ALA A 467 -17.18 -22.66 -22.02
N LEU A 468 -18.21 -22.74 -21.17
CA LEU A 468 -19.01 -23.96 -21.05
C LEU A 468 -19.85 -24.22 -22.31
N GLN A 469 -20.42 -23.17 -22.91
CA GLN A 469 -21.15 -23.30 -24.18
C GLN A 469 -20.27 -23.82 -25.32
N ASP A 470 -19.05 -23.31 -25.44
CA ASP A 470 -18.06 -23.77 -26.42
C ASP A 470 -17.70 -25.26 -26.18
N THR A 471 -17.59 -25.65 -24.90
CA THR A 471 -17.38 -27.06 -24.51
C THR A 471 -18.55 -27.95 -24.94
N VAL A 472 -19.79 -27.56 -24.63
CA VAL A 472 -21.01 -28.26 -25.08
C VAL A 472 -21.03 -28.37 -26.61
N GLN A 473 -20.72 -27.29 -27.32
CA GLN A 473 -20.67 -27.28 -28.79
C GLN A 473 -19.65 -28.27 -29.35
N THR A 474 -18.49 -28.39 -28.72
CA THR A 474 -17.41 -29.31 -29.14
C THR A 474 -17.79 -30.78 -28.95
N PHE A 475 -18.56 -31.10 -27.89
CA PHE A 475 -19.02 -32.47 -27.65
C PHE A 475 -20.23 -32.87 -28.49
N PHE A 476 -21.08 -31.91 -28.87
CA PHE A 476 -22.30 -32.11 -29.65
C PHE A 476 -22.22 -31.48 -31.05
N THR A 477 -21.09 -31.60 -31.75
CA THR A 477 -20.95 -31.09 -33.12
C THR A 477 -21.98 -31.73 -34.06
N ASP A 478 -22.40 -30.99 -35.09
CA ASP A 478 -23.43 -31.45 -36.02
C ASP A 478 -22.97 -32.67 -36.83
N GLU A 479 -21.67 -32.80 -37.12
CA GLU A 479 -21.06 -34.01 -37.69
C GLU A 479 -21.21 -35.23 -36.76
N LYS A 480 -20.90 -35.08 -35.47
CA LYS A 480 -21.11 -36.15 -34.48
C LYS A 480 -22.59 -36.49 -34.32
N ARG A 481 -23.49 -35.53 -34.57
CA ARG A 481 -24.94 -35.75 -34.50
C ARG A 481 -25.42 -36.60 -35.68
N THR A 482 -24.99 -36.29 -36.91
CA THR A 482 -25.35 -37.08 -38.09
C THR A 482 -24.72 -38.45 -38.06
N GLU A 483 -23.45 -38.57 -37.64
CA GLU A 483 -22.78 -39.86 -37.43
C GLU A 483 -23.51 -40.72 -36.41
N ARG A 484 -23.87 -40.17 -35.25
CA ARG A 484 -24.62 -40.91 -34.22
C ARG A 484 -26.03 -41.28 -34.67
N GLN A 485 -26.70 -40.44 -35.46
CA GLN A 485 -28.00 -40.80 -36.04
C GLN A 485 -27.88 -41.97 -37.02
N ALA A 486 -26.88 -41.94 -37.90
CA ALA A 486 -26.58 -43.05 -38.81
C ALA A 486 -26.19 -44.32 -38.04
N GLU A 487 -25.43 -44.20 -36.95
CA GLU A 487 -25.08 -45.31 -36.07
C GLU A 487 -26.32 -45.92 -35.39
N MET A 488 -27.24 -45.11 -34.88
CA MET A 488 -28.49 -45.59 -34.29
C MET A 488 -29.39 -46.31 -35.31
N GLU A 489 -29.49 -45.80 -36.54
CA GLU A 489 -30.23 -46.46 -37.63
C GLU A 489 -29.56 -47.77 -38.06
N LYS A 490 -28.23 -47.81 -38.08
CA LYS A 490 -27.47 -49.03 -38.33
C LYS A 490 -27.69 -50.08 -37.23
N ILE A 491 -27.71 -49.68 -35.95
CA ILE A 491 -27.97 -50.58 -34.82
C ILE A 491 -29.39 -51.15 -34.93
N ARG A 492 -30.41 -50.35 -35.30
CA ARG A 492 -31.77 -50.83 -35.51
C ARG A 492 -31.87 -51.84 -36.65
N SER A 493 -31.33 -51.50 -37.82
CA SER A 493 -31.34 -52.39 -38.98
C SER A 493 -30.55 -53.69 -38.75
N LEU A 494 -29.44 -53.64 -38.00
CA LEU A 494 -28.69 -54.84 -37.58
C LEU A 494 -29.52 -55.74 -36.67
N ALA A 495 -30.26 -55.18 -35.72
CA ALA A 495 -31.11 -55.93 -34.81
C ALA A 495 -32.25 -56.65 -35.57
N GLU A 496 -32.94 -55.96 -36.48
CA GLU A 496 -34.02 -56.51 -37.31
C GLU A 496 -33.52 -57.62 -38.26
N GLN A 497 -32.32 -57.48 -38.83
CA GLN A 497 -31.72 -58.51 -39.70
C GLN A 497 -31.32 -59.76 -38.91
N ASN A 498 -30.83 -59.60 -37.68
CA ASN A 498 -30.43 -60.71 -36.84
C ASN A 498 -31.64 -61.41 -36.21
N GLU A 499 -32.71 -60.69 -35.87
CA GLU A 499 -33.99 -61.27 -35.42
C GLU A 499 -34.57 -62.21 -36.49
N GLY A 500 -34.66 -61.74 -37.74
CA GLY A 500 -35.14 -62.56 -38.86
C GLY A 500 -34.27 -63.79 -39.18
N ARG A 501 -32.96 -63.73 -38.91
CA ARG A 501 -32.06 -64.90 -39.03
C ARG A 501 -32.25 -65.92 -37.91
N THR A 502 -32.62 -65.45 -36.72
CA THR A 502 -32.83 -66.32 -35.56
C THR A 502 -34.18 -67.02 -35.65
N GLU A 503 -35.20 -66.36 -36.21
CA GLU A 503 -36.50 -66.96 -36.54
C GLU A 503 -36.45 -67.94 -37.74
N SER A 504 -35.49 -67.78 -38.66
CA SER A 504 -35.29 -68.69 -39.80
C SER A 504 -34.47 -69.95 -39.46
N ALA A 505 -33.88 -70.01 -38.26
CA ALA A 505 -33.01 -71.09 -37.80
C ALA A 505 -33.62 -71.98 -36.70
N ASN A 506 -34.82 -71.62 -36.22
CA ASN A 506 -35.72 -72.47 -35.43
C ASN A 506 -36.83 -73.02 -36.33
#